data_AF-A0A1T5LDI3-F1
#
_entry.id   AF-A0A1T5LDI3-F1
#
_cell.length_a   1.000
_cell.length_b   1.000
_cell.length_c   1.000
_cell.angle_alpha   90.00
_cell.angle_beta   90.00
_cell.angle_gamma   90.00
#
_symmetry.space_group_name_H-M   'P 1'
#
loop_
_entity.id
_entity.type
_entity.pdbx_description
1 polymer ?
#
loop_
_entity_poly.entity_id
_entity_poly.type
_entity_poly.pdbx_seq_one_letter_code
_entity_poly.pdbx_strand_id
1 'polypeptide(L)'
;METSPSARKINYPLLSDRTQEVSRKYGVLNEKEGFAYRGAFIIDPDGNIQAYLVNPQPVGRNINEILRIIQGLQYNRRTGLGVPANWKPGERGIPVGWNYVGKY
;
A
#
# COMPACT_ATOMS: atom_id res chain seq x y z
N MET A 1 -13.69 -0.78 29.53
CA MET A 1 -12.86 -0.27 28.43
C MET A 1 -13.77 -0.07 27.23
N GLU A 2 -14.17 1.17 26.94
CA GLU A 2 -15.06 1.45 25.82
C GLU A 2 -14.28 1.43 24.50
N THR A 3 -14.42 0.34 23.76
CA THR A 3 -13.98 0.29 22.36
C THR A 3 -15.02 1.00 21.50
N SER A 4 -14.60 1.94 20.66
CA SER A 4 -15.48 2.54 19.64
C SER A 4 -16.25 1.47 18.86
N PRO A 5 -17.55 1.67 18.53
CA PRO A 5 -18.35 0.71 17.76
C PRO A 5 -17.71 0.27 16.44
N SER A 6 -16.90 1.13 15.81
CA SER A 6 -16.16 0.80 14.60
C SER A 6 -14.99 -0.15 14.84
N ALA A 7 -14.34 -0.07 16.00
CA ALA A 7 -13.23 -0.95 16.35
C ALA A 7 -13.69 -2.41 16.59
N ARG A 8 -14.93 -2.61 17.06
CA ARG A 8 -15.50 -3.95 17.27
C ARG A 8 -15.72 -4.76 15.99
N LYS A 9 -15.76 -4.09 14.83
CA LYS A 9 -16.00 -4.73 13.52
C LYS A 9 -14.71 -5.08 12.77
N ILE A 10 -13.56 -4.78 13.35
CA ILE A 10 -12.25 -4.98 12.73
C ILE A 10 -11.78 -6.42 12.97
N ASN A 11 -11.49 -7.13 11.88
CA ASN A 11 -11.02 -8.52 11.90
C ASN A 11 -9.50 -8.64 11.65
N TYR A 12 -8.76 -7.55 11.83
CA TYR A 12 -7.30 -7.50 11.65
C TYR A 12 -6.62 -6.91 12.89
N PRO A 13 -5.33 -7.22 13.14
CA PRO A 13 -4.63 -6.71 14.32
C PRO A 13 -4.56 -5.18 14.33
N LEU A 14 -4.83 -4.59 15.49
CA LEU A 14 -4.59 -3.18 15.78
C LEU A 14 -3.33 -3.06 16.65
N LEU A 15 -2.25 -2.57 16.07
CA LEU A 15 -0.96 -2.43 16.75
C LEU A 15 -0.86 -1.08 17.46
N SER A 16 -0.13 -1.06 18.59
CA SER A 16 0.22 0.16 19.31
C SER A 16 1.70 0.46 19.14
N ASP A 17 2.03 1.67 18.69
CA ASP A 17 3.41 2.14 18.48
C ASP A 17 3.76 3.23 19.52
N ARG A 18 3.74 2.87 20.80
CA ARG A 18 3.96 3.82 21.92
C ARG A 18 5.35 4.45 21.91
N THR A 19 6.35 3.73 21.41
CA THR A 19 7.74 4.22 21.28
C THR A 19 7.94 5.06 20.02
N GLN A 20 6.94 5.12 19.14
CA GLN A 20 6.99 5.78 17.83
C GLN A 20 8.08 5.23 16.91
N GLU A 21 8.67 4.07 17.23
CA GLU A 21 9.76 3.48 16.47
C GLU A 21 9.30 3.01 15.10
N VAL A 22 8.10 2.42 15.02
CA VAL A 22 7.57 1.92 13.76
C VAL A 22 7.28 3.09 12.83
N SER A 23 6.54 4.10 13.32
CA SER A 23 6.19 5.29 12.56
C SER A 23 7.44 6.04 12.05
N ARG A 24 8.51 6.10 12.86
CA ARG A 24 9.80 6.68 12.46
C ARG A 24 10.52 5.84 11.41
N LYS A 25 10.61 4.52 11.59
CA LYS A 25 11.24 3.60 10.61
C LYS A 25 10.57 3.64 9.25
N TYR A 26 9.25 3.84 9.22
CA TYR A 26 8.48 3.98 7.98
C TYR A 26 8.41 5.43 7.46
N GLY A 27 9.08 6.38 8.11
CA GLY A 27 9.15 7.78 7.66
C GLY A 27 7.82 8.53 7.69
N VAL A 28 6.87 8.08 8.51
CA VAL A 28 5.52 8.68 8.60
C VAL A 28 5.26 9.39 9.93
N LEU A 29 6.22 9.40 10.85
CA LEU A 29 6.09 10.12 12.10
C LEU A 29 6.17 11.63 11.88
N ASN A 30 5.19 12.37 12.40
CA ASN A 30 5.35 13.80 12.64
C ASN A 30 6.08 13.99 13.97
N GLU A 31 7.38 14.30 13.90
CA GLU A 31 8.24 14.46 15.10
C GLU A 31 7.79 15.61 16.01
N LYS A 32 7.08 16.61 15.49
CA LYS A 32 6.62 17.76 16.28
C LYS A 32 5.35 17.44 17.06
N GLU A 33 4.38 16.81 16.41
CA GLU A 33 3.04 16.59 16.97
C GLU A 33 2.86 15.16 17.53
N GLY A 34 3.82 14.26 17.28
CA GLY A 34 3.85 12.91 17.86
C GLY A 34 2.86 11.91 17.28
N PHE A 35 2.16 12.25 16.19
CA PHE A 35 1.26 11.36 15.46
C PHE A 35 1.87 10.92 14.12
N ALA A 36 1.42 9.77 13.60
CA ALA A 36 1.81 9.33 12.26
C ALA A 36 0.89 9.93 11.19
N TYR A 37 1.46 10.38 10.07
CA TYR A 37 0.74 10.64 8.83
C TYR A 37 0.00 9.38 8.35
N ARG A 38 -0.95 9.55 7.44
CA ARG A 38 -1.78 8.45 6.93
C ARG A 38 -1.01 7.62 5.90
N GLY A 39 -0.07 6.82 6.39
CA GLY A 39 0.68 5.85 5.61
C GLY A 39 -0.11 4.58 5.31
N ALA A 40 0.09 4.03 4.11
CA ALA A 40 -0.25 2.66 3.75
C ALA A 40 0.94 2.06 3.01
N PHE A 41 1.40 0.89 3.46
CA PHE A 41 2.55 0.19 2.89
C PHE A 41 2.10 -1.19 2.42
N ILE A 42 2.45 -1.56 1.20
CA ILE A 42 2.21 -2.88 0.63
C ILE A 42 3.55 -3.61 0.62
N ILE A 43 3.63 -4.66 1.41
CA ILE A 43 4.84 -5.47 1.62
C ILE A 43 4.58 -6.85 1.02
N ASP A 44 5.52 -7.33 0.22
CA ASP A 44 5.42 -8.65 -0.40
C ASP A 44 5.81 -9.79 0.57
N PRO A 45 5.58 -11.07 0.21
CA PRO A 45 5.98 -12.20 1.04
C PRO A 45 7.49 -12.31 1.32
N ASP A 46 8.33 -11.63 0.55
CA ASP A 46 9.78 -11.60 0.72
C ASP A 46 10.21 -10.47 1.68
N GLY A 47 9.25 -9.71 2.22
CA GLY A 47 9.46 -8.63 3.17
C GLY A 47 9.81 -7.29 2.53
N ASN A 48 9.72 -7.16 1.21
CA ASN A 48 10.07 -5.94 0.49
C ASN A 48 8.85 -5.03 0.31
N ILE A 49 9.04 -3.72 0.50
CA ILE A 49 8.02 -2.71 0.20
C ILE A 49 7.90 -2.58 -1.32
N GLN A 50 6.71 -2.91 -1.85
CA GLN A 50 6.41 -2.82 -3.27
C GLN A 50 5.70 -1.51 -3.65
N ALA A 51 4.96 -0.93 -2.70
CA ALA A 51 4.32 0.36 -2.86
C ALA A 51 4.03 1.00 -1.50
N TYR A 52 4.01 2.34 -1.48
CA TYR A 52 3.58 3.10 -0.32
C TYR A 52 2.79 4.35 -0.76
N LEU A 53 1.78 4.71 0.04
CA LEU A 53 1.00 5.94 -0.11
C LEU A 53 1.00 6.68 1.21
N VAL A 54 1.38 7.96 1.19
CA VAL A 54 1.41 8.82 2.38
C VAL A 54 0.51 10.02 2.13
N ASN A 55 -0.60 10.08 2.86
CA ASN A 55 -1.54 11.19 2.78
C ASN A 55 -1.40 12.11 4.00
N PRO A 56 -1.60 13.42 3.83
CA PRO A 56 -1.68 14.33 4.97
C PRO A 56 -2.96 14.06 5.78
N GLN A 57 -3.02 14.57 7.01
CA GLN A 57 -4.12 14.32 7.94
C GLN A 57 -5.55 14.61 7.41
N PRO A 58 -5.79 15.69 6.62
CA PRO A 58 -7.13 15.99 6.13
C PRO A 58 -7.57 15.12 4.95
N VAL A 59 -6.67 14.36 4.31
CA VAL A 59 -6.98 13.61 3.09
C VAL A 59 -7.07 12.11 3.38
N GLY A 60 -8.26 11.54 3.16
CA GLY A 60 -8.50 10.10 3.27
C GLY A 60 -7.76 9.28 2.22
N ARG A 61 -7.63 7.97 2.46
CA ARG A 61 -7.05 7.02 1.49
C ARG A 61 -8.13 6.49 0.55
N ASN A 62 -7.74 6.13 -0.66
CA ASN A 62 -8.59 5.41 -1.60
C ASN A 62 -8.34 3.90 -1.48
N ILE A 63 -9.28 3.17 -0.89
CA ILE A 63 -9.19 1.71 -0.71
C ILE A 63 -9.20 0.97 -2.05
N ASN A 64 -9.96 1.45 -3.04
CA ASN A 64 -10.01 0.82 -4.35
C ASN A 64 -8.64 0.88 -5.05
N GLU A 65 -7.90 1.97 -4.86
CA GLU A 65 -6.55 2.10 -5.41
C GLU A 65 -5.55 1.17 -4.71
N ILE A 66 -5.62 1.08 -3.37
CA ILE A 66 -4.79 0.14 -2.61
C ILE A 66 -5.06 -1.30 -3.08
N LEU A 67 -6.34 -1.67 -3.25
CA LEU A 67 -6.72 -2.99 -3.74
C LEU A 67 -6.22 -3.23 -5.18
N ARG A 68 -6.36 -2.24 -6.07
CA ARG A 68 -5.88 -2.31 -7.45
C ARG A 68 -4.38 -2.55 -7.52
N ILE A 69 -3.59 -1.85 -6.70
CA ILE A 69 -2.14 -2.05 -6.61
C ILE A 69 -1.82 -3.46 -6.13
N ILE A 70 -2.46 -3.95 -5.06
CA ILE A 70 -2.24 -5.32 -4.55
C ILE A 70 -2.53 -6.35 -5.65
N GLN A 71 -3.66 -6.21 -6.33
CA GLN A 71 -4.05 -7.12 -7.42
C GLN A 71 -3.09 -7.05 -8.61
N GLY A 72 -2.59 -5.85 -8.95
CA GLY A 72 -1.59 -5.66 -9.99
C GLY A 72 -0.26 -6.35 -9.64
N LEU A 73 0.22 -6.16 -8.42
CA LEU A 73 1.44 -6.82 -7.93
C LEU A 73 1.30 -8.35 -7.96
N GLN A 74 0.16 -8.88 -7.51
CA GLN A 74 -0.14 -10.32 -7.58
C GLN A 74 -0.23 -10.82 -9.03
N TYR A 75 -0.82 -10.04 -9.94
CA TYR A 75 -0.90 -10.36 -11.36
C TYR A 75 0.50 -10.42 -12.00
N ASN A 76 1.34 -9.41 -11.74
CA ASN A 76 2.72 -9.37 -12.21
C ASN A 76 3.50 -10.59 -11.70
N ARG A 77 3.43 -10.89 -10.39
CA ARG A 77 4.14 -12.03 -9.79
C ARG A 77 3.71 -13.37 -10.39
N ARG A 78 2.43 -13.52 -10.77
CA ARG A 78 1.91 -14.75 -11.38
C ARG A 78 2.22 -14.91 -12.86
N THR A 79 2.26 -13.81 -13.61
CA THR A 79 2.32 -13.85 -15.09
C THR A 79 3.67 -13.42 -15.66
N GLY A 80 4.49 -12.72 -14.88
CA GLY A 80 5.69 -12.05 -15.36
C GLY A 80 5.40 -10.82 -16.22
N LEU A 81 4.14 -10.47 -16.49
CA LEU A 81 3.78 -9.32 -17.32
C LEU A 81 3.76 -8.03 -16.50
N GLY A 82 4.14 -6.93 -17.14
CA GLY A 82 4.03 -5.59 -16.59
C GLY A 82 2.57 -5.16 -16.42
N VAL A 83 2.34 -4.30 -15.44
CA VAL A 83 1.02 -3.71 -15.13
C VAL A 83 1.02 -2.27 -15.64
N PRO A 84 0.33 -1.95 -16.74
CA PRO A 84 0.36 -0.60 -17.31
C PRO A 84 -0.36 0.43 -16.42
N ALA A 85 -0.20 1.70 -16.76
CA ALA A 85 -0.93 2.79 -16.12
C ALA A 85 -2.44 2.56 -16.22
N ASN A 86 -3.18 2.89 -15.15
CA ASN A 86 -4.63 2.70 -15.04
C ASN A 86 -5.12 1.25 -15.14
N TRP A 87 -4.23 0.25 -15.13
CA TRP A 87 -4.60 -1.16 -15.21
C TRP A 87 -5.62 -1.55 -14.13
N LYS A 88 -6.62 -2.33 -14.53
CA LYS A 88 -7.65 -2.92 -13.65
C LYS A 88 -7.67 -4.44 -13.74
N PRO A 89 -8.15 -5.14 -12.70
CA PRO A 89 -8.32 -6.59 -12.75
C PRO A 89 -9.13 -7.04 -13.96
N GLY A 90 -8.60 -8.00 -14.70
CA GLY A 90 -9.19 -8.51 -15.95
C GLY A 90 -8.57 -7.92 -17.21
N GLU A 91 -7.86 -6.79 -17.13
CA GLU A 91 -7.15 -6.22 -18.27
C GLU A 91 -5.83 -6.96 -18.55
N ARG A 92 -5.38 -6.89 -19.81
CA ARG A 92 -4.11 -7.50 -20.21
C ARG A 92 -2.93 -6.67 -19.72
N GLY A 93 -1.95 -7.36 -19.15
CA GLY A 93 -0.63 -6.78 -18.91
C GLY A 93 0.17 -6.61 -20.19
N ILE A 94 1.36 -6.02 -20.06
CA ILE A 94 2.28 -5.76 -21.16
C ILE A 94 3.54 -6.63 -21.02
N PRO A 95 4.14 -7.10 -22.11
CA PRO A 95 5.44 -7.76 -22.06
C PRO A 95 6.51 -6.84 -21.45
N VAL A 96 7.35 -7.38 -20.58
CA VAL A 96 8.49 -6.68 -20.00
C VAL A 96 9.79 -7.14 -20.65
N GLY A 97 10.68 -6.20 -20.96
CA GLY A 97 12.00 -6.49 -21.50
C GLY A 97 12.47 -5.49 -22.57
N TRP A 98 13.78 -5.50 -22.83
CA TRP A 98 14.45 -4.60 -23.77
C TRP A 98 13.83 -4.60 -25.17
N ASN A 99 13.40 -5.76 -25.65
CA ASN A 99 12.84 -5.90 -26.99
C ASN A 99 11.50 -5.17 -27.20
N TYR A 100 10.87 -4.70 -26.12
CA TYR A 100 9.56 -4.06 -26.10
C TYR A 100 9.61 -2.56 -25.78
N VAL A 101 10.79 -2.00 -25.47
CA VAL A 101 10.96 -0.58 -25.16
C VAL A 101 10.61 0.26 -26.39
N GLY A 102 9.69 1.24 -26.23
CA GLY A 102 9.26 2.17 -27.28
C GLY A 102 8.34 1.57 -28.35
N LYS A 103 7.88 0.33 -28.18
CA LYS A 103 6.96 -0.34 -29.11
C LYS A 103 5.51 -0.38 -28.63
N TYR A 104 5.29 0.02 -27.38
CA TYR A 104 4.00 0.14 -26.71
C TYR A 104 3.92 1.50 -26.03
#